data_AF-A0AAP0ATP7-F1
#
_entry.id   AF-A0AAP0ATP7-F1
#
_cell.length_a   1.000
_cell.length_b   1.000
_cell.length_c   1.000
_cell.angle_alpha   90.00
_cell.angle_beta   90.00
_cell.angle_gamma   90.00
#
_symmetry.space_group_name_H-M   'P 1'
#
loop_
_entity.id
_entity.type
_entity.pdbx_description
1 polymer ?
#
loop_
_entity_poly.entity_id
_entity_poly.type
_entity_poly.pdbx_seq_one_letter_code
_entity_poly.pdbx_strand_id
1 'polypeptide(L)'
;MAIITDNGPQFNNAEMIDFCRQIGTELRFASVHHPRSNGQVEAANKQILNLLKKKVQNLKGSWADQLPSVLWTLRTTPSSATGETPFKLSHGSEALIPVEFEVLSPRVLLARQGMEDWLELNSEEIRFSLEHIEEVRDKAAIRQEEVKRRMARYFDKNVRIKHFQVGDLVLKKVDAAARASSVGKLNPSWAGPFIIKEALQNGAYRLTNV
;
A
#
# COMPACT_ATOMS: atom_id res chain seq x y z
N MET A 1 -14.52 -12.84 1.28
CA MET A 1 -13.57 -11.78 0.86
C MET A 1 -13.93 -10.51 1.62
N ALA A 2 -12.96 -9.68 2.00
CA ALA A 2 -13.23 -8.41 2.68
C ALA A 2 -12.45 -7.27 2.03
N ILE A 3 -13.07 -6.10 1.90
CA ILE A 3 -12.45 -4.86 1.45
C ILE A 3 -12.34 -3.94 2.66
N ILE A 4 -11.16 -3.38 2.87
CA ILE A 4 -10.91 -2.41 3.94
C ILE A 4 -10.73 -1.03 3.31
N THR A 5 -11.54 -0.06 3.71
CA THR A 5 -11.44 1.34 3.23
C THR A 5 -11.30 2.31 4.39
N ASP A 6 -10.95 3.56 4.08
CA ASP A 6 -11.17 4.65 5.03
C ASP A 6 -12.67 5.00 5.15
N ASN A 7 -12.99 5.90 6.07
CA ASN A 7 -14.35 6.41 6.26
C ASN A 7 -14.73 7.52 5.26
N GLY A 8 -14.10 7.54 4.07
CA GLY A 8 -14.45 8.48 3.02
C GLY A 8 -15.94 8.33 2.64
N PRO A 9 -16.68 9.44 2.43
CA PRO A 9 -18.11 9.38 2.10
C PRO A 9 -18.40 8.60 0.80
N GLN A 10 -17.42 8.56 -0.11
CA GLN A 10 -17.49 7.76 -1.33
C GLN A 10 -17.48 6.24 -1.07
N PHE A 11 -16.99 5.79 0.09
CA PHE A 11 -16.98 4.37 0.47
C PHE A 11 -18.00 4.05 1.57
N ASN A 12 -18.29 5.01 2.44
CA ASN A 12 -19.28 4.89 3.50
C ASN A 12 -20.65 5.42 3.07
N ASN A 13 -21.27 4.74 2.10
CA ASN A 13 -22.63 5.00 1.66
C ASN A 13 -23.40 3.69 1.43
N ALA A 14 -24.73 3.79 1.43
CA ALA A 14 -25.61 2.62 1.31
C ALA A 14 -25.39 1.86 0.01
N GLU A 15 -25.22 2.57 -1.12
CA GLU A 15 -24.99 1.97 -2.44
C GLU A 15 -23.74 1.09 -2.46
N MET A 16 -22.62 1.57 -1.90
CA MET A 16 -21.37 0.83 -1.82
C MET A 16 -21.49 -0.40 -0.91
N ILE A 17 -22.18 -0.26 0.23
CA ILE A 17 -22.41 -1.37 1.16
C ILE A 17 -23.27 -2.46 0.49
N ASP A 18 -24.33 -2.06 -0.20
CA ASP A 18 -25.23 -2.99 -0.88
C ASP A 18 -24.55 -3.66 -2.07
N PHE A 19 -23.76 -2.92 -2.85
CA PHE A 19 -22.92 -3.48 -3.90
C PHE A 19 -21.96 -4.54 -3.35
N CYS A 20 -21.23 -4.24 -2.26
CA CYS A 20 -20.33 -5.20 -1.62
C CYS A 20 -21.06 -6.46 -1.16
N ARG A 21 -22.27 -6.33 -0.58
CA ARG A 21 -23.10 -7.49 -0.19
C ARG A 21 -23.51 -8.33 -1.39
N GLN A 22 -23.92 -7.70 -2.50
CA GLN A 22 -24.31 -8.41 -3.72
C GLN A 22 -23.18 -9.27 -4.29
N ILE A 23 -21.94 -8.78 -4.24
CA ILE A 23 -20.76 -9.53 -4.68
C ILE A 23 -20.17 -10.45 -3.59
N GLY A 24 -20.89 -10.67 -2.47
CA GLY A 24 -20.46 -11.56 -1.38
C GLY A 24 -19.19 -11.09 -0.65
N THR A 25 -18.96 -9.77 -0.61
CA THR A 25 -17.76 -9.16 -0.03
C THR A 25 -18.12 -8.30 1.18
N GLU A 26 -17.38 -8.49 2.28
CA GLU A 26 -17.57 -7.71 3.49
C GLU A 26 -16.82 -6.36 3.38
N LEU A 27 -17.51 -5.24 3.57
CA LEU A 27 -16.89 -3.92 3.64
C LEU A 27 -16.55 -3.59 5.10
N ARG A 28 -15.27 -3.32 5.37
CA ARG A 28 -14.75 -2.94 6.68
C ARG A 28 -14.11 -1.56 6.63
N PHE A 29 -14.29 -0.77 7.69
CA PHE A 29 -13.75 0.58 7.76
C PHE A 29 -12.56 0.68 8.72
N ALA A 30 -11.51 1.38 8.28
CA ALA A 30 -10.38 1.73 9.13
C ALA A 30 -10.81 2.73 10.21
N SER A 31 -10.24 2.63 11.40
CA SER A 31 -10.53 3.58 12.49
C SER A 31 -10.04 5.00 12.15
N VAL A 32 -10.89 6.01 12.39
CA VAL A 32 -10.67 7.43 12.09
C VAL A 32 -9.37 7.98 12.69
N HIS A 33 -8.90 7.41 13.82
CA HIS A 33 -7.71 7.89 14.54
C HIS A 33 -6.48 6.98 14.41
N HIS A 34 -6.57 5.89 13.63
CA HIS A 34 -5.46 4.95 13.41
C HIS A 34 -5.24 4.68 11.91
N PRO A 35 -4.63 5.63 11.17
CA PRO A 35 -4.29 5.46 9.75
C PRO A 35 -3.31 4.30 9.48
N ARG A 36 -2.74 3.66 10.52
CA ARG A 36 -1.94 2.43 10.37
C ARG A 36 -2.67 1.32 9.59
N SER A 37 -4.01 1.22 9.73
CA SER A 37 -4.80 0.23 9.00
C SER A 37 -4.86 0.49 7.49
N ASN A 38 -4.73 1.75 7.06
CA ASN A 38 -4.70 2.14 5.64
C ASN A 38 -3.26 2.41 5.12
N GLY A 39 -2.25 2.22 5.96
CA GLY A 39 -0.87 2.59 5.65
C GLY A 39 -0.27 1.83 4.45
N GLN A 40 -0.75 0.61 4.17
CA GLN A 40 -0.32 -0.14 2.97
C GLN A 40 -0.81 0.52 1.68
N VAL A 41 -2.07 0.95 1.63
CA VAL A 41 -2.65 1.64 0.49
C VAL A 41 -2.01 3.01 0.32
N GLU A 42 -1.77 3.74 1.41
CA GLU A 42 -1.05 5.02 1.37
C GLU A 42 0.37 4.88 0.83
N ALA A 43 1.11 3.84 1.25
CA ALA A 43 2.44 3.55 0.74
C ALA A 43 2.41 3.20 -0.76
N ALA A 44 1.45 2.39 -1.20
CA ALA A 44 1.27 2.05 -2.61
C ALA A 44 0.94 3.29 -3.44
N ASN A 45 0.00 4.12 -2.99
CA ASN A 45 -0.36 5.39 -3.62
C ASN A 45 0.85 6.33 -3.74
N LYS A 46 1.69 6.39 -2.70
CA LYS A 46 2.93 7.17 -2.73
C LYS A 46 3.91 6.66 -3.79
N GLN A 47 4.04 5.34 -3.98
CA GLN A 47 4.88 4.78 -5.04
C GLN A 47 4.35 5.12 -6.43
N ILE A 48 3.04 4.96 -6.66
CA ILE A 48 2.37 5.31 -7.92
C ILE A 48 2.62 6.79 -8.25
N LEU A 49 2.36 7.69 -7.30
CA LEU A 49 2.55 9.12 -7.48
C LEU A 49 4.02 9.48 -7.76
N ASN A 50 4.98 8.83 -7.10
CA ASN A 50 6.40 9.08 -7.32
C ASN A 50 6.84 8.67 -8.73
N LEU A 51 6.37 7.52 -9.23
CA LEU A 51 6.68 7.08 -10.59
C LEU A 51 5.98 7.93 -11.65
N LEU A 52 4.72 8.31 -11.42
CA LEU A 52 4.00 9.23 -12.29
C LEU A 52 4.72 10.58 -12.39
N LYS A 53 5.16 11.16 -11.26
CA LYS A 53 5.92 12.42 -11.27
C LYS A 53 7.17 12.32 -12.15
N LYS A 54 7.93 11.22 -12.05
CA LYS A 54 9.12 11.00 -12.88
C LYS A 54 8.80 10.88 -14.37
N LYS A 55 7.67 10.25 -14.74
CA LYS A 55 7.26 10.12 -16.15
C LYS A 55 6.61 11.38 -16.71
N VAL A 56 5.79 12.08 -15.92
CA VAL A 56 5.04 13.28 -16.33
C VAL A 56 5.94 14.51 -16.39
N GLN A 57 7.05 14.56 -15.67
CA GLN A 57 8.08 15.59 -15.90
C GLN A 57 8.53 15.65 -17.37
N ASN A 58 8.43 14.54 -18.10
CA ASN A 58 8.79 14.46 -19.53
C ASN A 58 7.60 14.70 -20.48
N LEU A 59 6.36 14.74 -19.97
CA LEU A 59 5.13 14.78 -20.78
C LEU A 59 4.12 15.75 -20.15
N LYS A 60 3.91 16.90 -20.79
CA LYS A 60 3.11 18.05 -20.34
C LYS A 60 1.64 17.71 -19.98
N GLY A 61 1.39 17.02 -18.87
CA GLY A 61 0.07 16.93 -18.22
C GLY A 61 -0.76 15.68 -18.48
N SER A 62 -0.38 14.76 -19.36
CA SER A 62 -1.16 13.51 -19.57
C SER A 62 -0.72 12.36 -18.66
N TRP A 63 -0.95 12.54 -17.36
CA TRP A 63 -0.60 11.51 -16.37
C TRP A 63 -1.45 10.24 -16.51
N ALA A 64 -2.69 10.37 -16.97
CA ALA A 64 -3.62 9.25 -17.15
C ALA A 64 -3.08 8.24 -18.18
N ASP A 65 -2.52 8.72 -19.30
CA ASP A 65 -1.93 7.87 -20.33
C ASP A 65 -0.69 7.10 -19.84
N GLN A 66 0.00 7.63 -18.82
CA GLN A 66 1.18 7.00 -18.23
C GLN A 66 0.83 6.00 -17.13
N LEU A 67 -0.39 6.02 -16.60
CA LEU A 67 -0.80 5.18 -15.49
C LEU A 67 -0.66 3.67 -15.79
N PRO A 68 -1.09 3.14 -16.95
CA PRO A 68 -0.90 1.72 -17.27
C PRO A 68 0.57 1.31 -17.25
N SER A 69 1.46 2.15 -17.79
CA SER A 69 2.90 1.88 -17.80
C SER A 69 3.50 1.90 -16.41
N VAL A 70 3.11 2.86 -15.56
CA VAL A 70 3.54 2.93 -14.15
C VAL A 70 3.08 1.70 -13.37
N LEU A 71 1.82 1.30 -13.54
CA LEU A 71 1.28 0.11 -12.90
C LEU A 71 1.98 -1.16 -13.38
N TRP A 72 2.29 -1.27 -14.67
CA TRP A 72 3.07 -2.38 -15.21
C TRP A 72 4.44 -2.47 -14.54
N THR A 73 5.18 -1.36 -14.49
CA THR A 73 6.49 -1.30 -13.81
C THR A 73 6.39 -1.74 -12.34
N LEU A 74 5.38 -1.28 -11.60
CA LEU A 74 5.20 -1.69 -10.19
C LEU A 74 4.89 -3.18 -10.05
N ARG A 75 4.15 -3.76 -10.99
CA ARG A 75 3.77 -5.19 -10.96
C ARG A 75 4.93 -6.11 -11.37
N THR A 76 5.82 -5.66 -12.25
CA THR A 76 6.91 -6.48 -12.80
C THR A 76 8.29 -6.16 -12.22
N THR A 77 8.39 -5.26 -11.24
CA THR A 77 9.65 -4.96 -10.55
C THR A 77 9.69 -5.69 -9.21
N PRO A 78 10.77 -6.42 -8.89
CA PRO A 78 10.91 -7.06 -7.59
C PRO A 78 10.84 -6.04 -6.45
N SER A 79 10.01 -6.31 -5.44
CA SER A 79 9.92 -5.45 -4.26
C SER A 79 11.07 -5.75 -3.30
N SER A 80 11.68 -4.72 -2.71
CA SER A 80 12.72 -4.92 -1.69
C SER A 80 12.20 -5.63 -0.43
N ALA A 81 10.89 -5.54 -0.17
CA ALA A 81 10.25 -6.17 0.98
C ALA A 81 10.09 -7.68 0.80
N THR A 82 9.72 -8.15 -0.39
CA THR A 82 9.42 -9.56 -0.67
C THR A 82 10.53 -10.27 -1.45
N GLY A 83 11.36 -9.52 -2.18
CA GLY A 83 12.36 -10.07 -3.12
C GLY A 83 11.76 -10.53 -4.45
N GLU A 84 10.44 -10.52 -4.59
CA GLU A 84 9.70 -11.07 -5.73
C GLU A 84 8.83 -9.97 -6.38
N THR A 85 8.44 -10.17 -7.64
CA THR A 85 7.51 -9.27 -8.33
C THR A 85 6.07 -9.48 -7.81
N PRO A 86 5.26 -8.41 -7.63
CA PRO A 86 3.85 -8.57 -7.30
C PRO A 86 3.06 -9.40 -8.31
N PHE A 87 3.44 -9.34 -9.59
CA PHE A 87 2.81 -10.14 -10.65
C PHE A 87 3.01 -11.63 -10.40
N LYS A 88 4.26 -12.08 -10.16
CA LYS A 88 4.55 -13.49 -9.87
C LYS A 88 3.82 -13.97 -8.63
N LEU A 89 3.84 -13.20 -7.54
CA LEU A 89 3.12 -13.57 -6.31
C LEU A 89 1.60 -13.72 -6.52
N SER A 90 1.02 -12.96 -7.46
CA SER A 90 -0.42 -13.00 -7.75
C SER A 90 -0.79 -14.12 -8.73
N HIS A 91 -0.01 -14.27 -9.80
CA HIS A 91 -0.36 -15.12 -10.96
C HIS A 91 0.43 -16.43 -11.05
N GLY A 92 1.45 -16.64 -10.22
CA GLY A 92 2.27 -17.85 -10.22
C GLY A 92 3.53 -17.79 -11.07
N SER A 93 3.59 -16.94 -12.09
CA SER A 93 4.72 -16.84 -13.03
C SER A 93 5.08 -15.39 -13.34
N GLU A 94 6.27 -15.14 -13.89
CA GLU A 94 6.68 -13.79 -14.28
C GLU A 94 5.97 -13.31 -15.57
N ALA A 95 5.55 -12.04 -15.55
CA ALA A 95 5.05 -11.36 -16.73
C ALA A 95 6.17 -11.06 -17.73
N LEU A 96 5.83 -10.99 -19.02
CA LEU A 96 6.75 -10.49 -20.05
C LEU A 96 6.95 -8.99 -19.91
N ILE A 97 8.19 -8.54 -19.75
CA ILE A 97 8.50 -7.11 -19.67
C ILE A 97 8.84 -6.53 -21.05
N PRO A 98 8.62 -5.22 -21.31
CA PRO A 98 8.84 -4.63 -22.64
C PRO A 98 10.22 -4.89 -23.23
N VAL A 99 11.27 -4.84 -22.40
CA VAL A 99 12.65 -5.11 -22.85
C VAL A 99 12.83 -6.50 -23.44
N GLU A 100 12.05 -7.51 -23.02
CA GLU A 100 12.10 -8.85 -23.59
C GLU A 100 11.66 -8.89 -25.06
N PHE A 101 10.77 -7.99 -25.47
CA PHE A 101 10.38 -7.86 -26.88
C PHE A 101 11.46 -7.15 -27.71
N GLU A 102 12.20 -6.23 -27.09
CA GLU A 102 13.29 -5.49 -27.74
C GLU A 102 14.53 -6.38 -27.94
N VAL A 103 14.90 -7.15 -26.92
CA VAL A 103 16.07 -8.05 -26.97
C VAL A 103 15.74 -9.44 -27.53
N LEU A 104 14.46 -9.69 -27.82
CA LEU A 104 13.93 -10.99 -28.22
C LEU A 104 14.37 -12.09 -27.24
N SER A 105 13.86 -12.02 -26.01
CA SER A 105 14.15 -13.05 -25.00
C SER A 105 13.80 -14.45 -25.51
N PRO A 106 14.41 -15.53 -24.97
CA PRO A 106 14.10 -16.89 -25.39
C PRO A 106 12.59 -17.19 -25.41
N ARG A 107 11.84 -16.68 -24.42
CA ARG A 107 10.36 -16.80 -24.34
C ARG A 107 9.68 -16.18 -25.56
N VAL A 108 10.13 -14.99 -25.98
CA VAL A 108 9.58 -14.26 -27.14
C VAL A 108 10.00 -14.91 -28.46
N LEU A 109 11.25 -15.37 -28.59
CA LEU A 109 11.74 -16.04 -29.79
C LEU A 109 10.98 -17.33 -30.07
N LEU A 110 10.84 -18.19 -29.06
CA LEU A 110 10.13 -19.45 -29.19
C LEU A 110 8.66 -19.23 -29.54
N ALA A 111 8.00 -18.23 -28.94
CA ALA A 111 6.62 -17.87 -29.27
C ALA A 111 6.46 -17.43 -30.73
N ARG A 112 7.40 -16.61 -31.24
CA ARG A 112 7.34 -16.10 -32.62
C ARG A 112 7.63 -17.16 -33.68
N GLN A 113 8.40 -18.19 -33.34
CA GLN A 113 8.72 -19.29 -34.25
C GLN A 113 7.53 -20.23 -34.48
N GLY A 114 6.43 -20.09 -33.72
CA GLY A 114 5.19 -20.85 -33.94
C GLY A 114 5.38 -22.35 -33.79
N MET A 115 6.39 -22.78 -33.04
CA MET A 115 6.61 -24.19 -32.74
C MET A 115 5.42 -24.73 -31.94
N GLU A 116 4.82 -25.82 -32.39
CA GLU A 116 3.79 -26.54 -31.62
C GLU A 116 4.29 -26.86 -30.19
N ASP A 117 5.58 -27.17 -30.08
CA ASP A 117 6.28 -27.38 -28.81
C ASP A 117 6.26 -26.15 -27.88
N TRP A 118 6.15 -24.91 -28.39
CA TRP A 118 6.18 -23.72 -27.53
C TRP A 118 4.99 -23.67 -26.57
N LEU A 119 3.79 -24.01 -27.05
CA LEU A 119 2.59 -23.98 -26.22
C LEU A 119 2.71 -25.02 -25.10
N GLU A 120 3.23 -26.20 -25.43
CA GLU A 120 3.48 -27.27 -24.46
C GLU A 120 4.55 -26.84 -23.45
N LEU A 121 5.74 -26.43 -23.91
CA LEU A 121 6.84 -25.96 -23.06
C LEU A 121 6.43 -24.81 -22.12
N ASN A 122 5.73 -23.81 -22.63
CA ASN A 122 5.24 -22.69 -21.81
C ASN A 122 4.17 -23.15 -20.80
N SER A 123 3.31 -24.10 -21.18
CA SER A 123 2.31 -24.67 -20.27
C SER A 123 2.99 -25.48 -19.15
N GLU A 124 4.04 -26.23 -19.46
CA GLU A 124 4.83 -26.95 -18.47
C GLU A 124 5.57 -26.02 -17.51
N GLU A 125 6.18 -24.94 -18.02
CA GLU A 125 6.84 -23.92 -17.21
C GLU A 125 5.86 -23.23 -16.25
N ILE A 126 4.66 -22.87 -16.75
CA ILE A 126 3.61 -22.28 -15.93
C ILE A 126 3.13 -23.28 -14.86
N ARG A 127 2.91 -24.55 -15.24
CA ARG A 127 2.49 -25.60 -14.30
C ARG A 127 3.53 -25.78 -13.19
N PHE A 128 4.80 -25.90 -13.55
CA PHE A 128 5.89 -25.99 -12.59
C PHE A 128 5.93 -24.76 -11.67
N SER A 129 5.78 -23.56 -12.22
CA SER A 129 5.77 -22.33 -11.43
C SER A 129 4.59 -22.28 -10.45
N LEU A 130 3.41 -22.75 -10.88
CA LEU A 130 2.21 -22.83 -10.04
C LEU A 130 2.34 -23.88 -8.93
N GLU A 131 2.99 -25.02 -9.19
CA GLU A 131 3.26 -26.04 -8.17
C GLU A 131 4.13 -25.51 -7.03
N HIS A 132 5.04 -24.58 -7.33
CA HIS A 132 6.00 -24.02 -6.36
C HIS A 132 5.61 -22.63 -5.82
N ILE A 133 4.50 -22.05 -6.27
CA ILE A 133 4.15 -20.65 -5.92
C ILE A 133 3.92 -20.45 -4.42
N GLU A 134 3.38 -21.45 -3.72
CA GLU A 134 3.14 -21.36 -2.27
C GLU A 134 4.46 -21.27 -1.51
N GLU A 135 5.48 -22.04 -1.90
CA GLU A 135 6.82 -21.92 -1.30
C GLU A 135 7.43 -20.52 -1.51
N VAL A 136 7.24 -19.95 -2.71
CA VAL A 136 7.67 -18.59 -3.03
C VAL A 136 6.91 -17.56 -2.18
N ARG A 137 5.60 -17.72 -2.02
CA ARG A 137 4.75 -16.85 -1.19
C ARG A 137 5.15 -16.91 0.28
N ASP A 138 5.45 -18.09 0.80
CA ASP A 138 5.91 -18.27 2.18
C ASP A 138 7.26 -17.59 2.42
N LYS A 139 8.23 -17.79 1.52
CA LYS A 139 9.53 -17.09 1.57
C LYS A 139 9.37 -15.58 1.51
N ALA A 140 8.51 -15.09 0.61
CA ALA A 140 8.20 -13.67 0.48
C ALA A 140 7.56 -13.10 1.76
N ALA A 141 6.66 -13.85 2.40
CA ALA A 141 6.01 -13.46 3.66
C ALA A 141 7.01 -13.35 4.82
N ILE A 142 7.92 -14.33 4.95
CA ILE A 142 9.00 -14.32 5.94
C ILE A 142 9.89 -13.08 5.77
N ARG A 143 10.33 -12.81 4.53
CA ARG A 143 11.18 -11.65 4.23
C ARG A 143 10.46 -10.34 4.51
N GLN A 144 9.19 -10.24 4.12
CA GLN A 144 8.37 -9.05 4.38
C GLN A 144 8.27 -8.78 5.89
N GLU A 145 8.08 -9.82 6.69
CA GLU A 145 8.02 -9.70 8.15
C GLU A 145 9.37 -9.27 8.74
N GLU A 146 10.49 -9.80 8.23
CA GLU A 146 11.82 -9.36 8.64
C GLU A 146 12.06 -7.88 8.36
N VAL A 147 11.68 -7.41 7.16
CA VAL A 147 11.78 -6.00 6.76
C VAL A 147 10.91 -5.13 7.66
N LYS A 148 9.67 -5.53 7.96
CA LYS A 148 8.79 -4.83 8.91
C LYS A 148 9.41 -4.72 10.29
N ARG A 149 9.95 -5.82 10.83
CA ARG A 149 10.64 -5.84 12.14
C ARG A 149 11.88 -4.96 12.17
N ARG A 150 12.65 -4.92 11.08
CA ARG A 150 13.82 -4.04 10.96
C ARG A 150 13.40 -2.57 10.97
N MET A 151 12.35 -2.24 10.22
CA MET A 151 11.79 -0.89 10.16
C MET A 151 11.25 -0.44 11.53
N ALA A 152 10.52 -1.33 12.23
CA ALA A 152 10.01 -1.07 13.57
C ALA A 152 11.14 -0.80 14.57
N ARG A 153 12.17 -1.67 14.62
CA ARG A 153 13.35 -1.45 15.47
C ARG A 153 14.05 -0.12 15.20
N TYR A 154 14.19 0.25 13.93
CA TYR A 154 14.80 1.54 13.57
C TYR A 154 13.95 2.73 14.03
N PHE A 155 12.63 2.65 13.87
CA PHE A 155 11.72 3.67 14.35
C PHE A 155 11.77 3.78 15.87
N ASP A 156 11.60 2.66 16.58
CA ASP A 156 11.55 2.59 18.04
C ASP A 156 12.84 3.06 18.70
N LYS A 157 14.00 2.86 18.06
CA LYS A 157 15.29 3.39 18.54
C LYS A 157 15.28 4.90 18.75
N ASN A 158 14.52 5.64 17.95
CA ASN A 158 14.45 7.10 18.00
C ASN A 158 13.21 7.62 18.76
N VAL A 159 12.30 6.73 19.17
CA VAL A 159 11.08 7.12 19.89
C VAL A 159 11.38 7.26 21.37
N ARG A 160 11.22 8.48 21.89
CA ARG A 160 11.16 8.71 23.34
C ARG A 160 9.71 8.58 23.79
N ILE A 161 9.40 7.47 24.46
CA ILE A 161 8.08 7.25 25.04
C ILE A 161 7.88 8.29 26.14
N LYS A 162 6.82 9.10 26.03
CA LYS A 162 6.36 10.00 27.09
C LYS A 162 5.09 9.41 27.69
N HIS A 163 5.10 9.21 28.99
CA HIS A 163 3.91 8.86 29.75
C HIS A 163 3.30 10.13 30.31
N PHE A 164 2.02 10.32 30.05
CA PHE A 164 1.24 11.40 30.64
C PHE A 164 0.29 10.84 31.71
N GLN A 165 -0.01 11.64 32.72
CA GLN A 165 -0.92 11.33 33.81
C GLN A 165 -2.24 12.08 33.68
N VAL A 166 -3.28 11.59 34.37
CA VAL A 166 -4.55 12.31 34.49
C VAL A 166 -4.28 13.65 35.20
N GLY A 167 -4.76 14.75 34.60
CA GLY A 167 -4.49 16.12 35.06
C GLY A 167 -3.40 16.85 34.29
N ASP A 168 -2.56 16.16 33.51
CA ASP A 168 -1.52 16.82 32.72
C ASP A 168 -2.11 17.71 31.63
N LEU A 169 -1.51 18.90 31.45
CA LEU A 169 -1.80 19.79 30.32
C LEU A 169 -1.03 19.33 29.09
N VAL A 170 -1.75 19.08 28.01
CA VAL A 170 -1.19 18.62 26.74
C VAL A 170 -1.71 19.41 25.55
N LEU A 171 -0.87 19.49 24.52
CA LEU A 171 -1.24 20.03 23.23
C LEU A 171 -1.56 18.88 22.27
N LYS A 172 -2.70 18.96 21.60
CA LYS A 172 -3.11 17.99 20.57
C LYS A 172 -2.58 18.44 19.23
N LYS A 173 -1.82 17.59 18.53
CA LYS A 173 -1.37 17.90 17.16
C LYS A 173 -2.59 17.98 16.23
N VAL A 174 -2.70 19.05 15.46
CA VAL A 174 -3.77 19.23 14.48
C VAL A 174 -3.34 18.62 13.16
N ASP A 175 -4.16 17.71 12.62
CA ASP A 175 -3.90 17.06 11.34
C ASP A 175 -3.81 18.08 10.21
N ALA A 176 -2.94 17.79 9.23
CA ALA A 176 -2.72 18.67 8.09
C ALA A 176 -4.00 18.90 7.27
N ALA A 177 -4.91 17.93 7.24
CA ALA A 177 -6.22 18.06 6.61
C ALA A 177 -7.15 19.04 7.35
N ALA A 178 -7.18 19.00 8.69
CA ALA A 178 -7.93 19.98 9.48
C ALA A 178 -7.35 21.41 9.33
N ARG A 179 -6.01 21.53 9.21
CA ARG A 179 -5.35 22.81 8.90
C ARG A 179 -5.72 23.39 7.52
N ALA A 180 -6.03 22.54 6.55
CA ALA A 180 -6.43 22.99 5.22
C ALA A 180 -7.86 23.56 5.21
N SER A 181 -8.75 23.01 6.06
CA SER A 181 -10.16 23.41 6.12
C SER A 181 -10.44 24.59 7.06
N SER A 182 -9.59 24.86 8.05
CA SER A 182 -9.84 25.90 9.07
C SER A 182 -8.70 26.91 9.20
N VAL A 183 -8.52 27.80 8.22
CA VAL A 183 -7.65 28.98 8.32
C VAL A 183 -6.15 28.68 8.11
N GLY A 184 -5.68 28.77 6.86
CA GLY A 184 -4.31 29.15 6.46
C GLY A 184 -3.12 28.22 6.81
N LYS A 185 -2.20 28.03 5.85
CA LYS A 185 -0.94 27.26 5.99
C LYS A 185 0.01 27.72 7.11
N LEU A 186 -0.22 28.89 7.72
CA LEU A 186 0.64 29.51 8.73
C LEU A 186 0.20 29.29 10.18
N ASN A 187 -0.90 28.56 10.42
CA ASN A 187 -1.40 28.36 11.78
C ASN A 187 -0.59 27.31 12.57
N PRO A 188 -0.58 27.40 13.91
CA PRO A 188 0.10 26.45 14.78
C PRO A 188 -0.32 25.01 14.51
N SER A 189 0.64 24.10 14.48
CA SER A 189 0.39 22.66 14.27
C SER A 189 -0.20 21.94 15.48
N TRP A 190 -0.55 22.69 16.52
CA TRP A 190 -0.96 22.21 17.84
C TRP A 190 -2.16 23.01 18.32
N ALA A 191 -3.16 22.31 18.86
CA ALA A 191 -4.35 22.86 19.48
C ALA A 191 -4.34 22.58 20.99
N GLY A 192 -5.01 23.44 21.76
CA GLY A 192 -5.10 23.33 23.22
C GLY A 192 -4.72 24.65 23.90
N PRO A 193 -4.38 24.61 25.20
CA PRO A 193 -4.13 23.41 26.00
C PRO A 193 -5.40 22.58 26.31
N PHE A 194 -5.21 21.28 26.53
CA PHE A 194 -6.23 20.33 27.00
C PHE A 194 -5.73 19.62 28.27
N ILE A 195 -6.64 19.10 29.07
CA ILE A 195 -6.32 18.29 30.25
C ILE A 195 -6.57 16.81 29.93
N ILE A 196 -5.68 15.93 30.37
CA ILE A 196 -5.93 14.49 30.30
C ILE A 196 -6.94 14.11 31.37
N LYS A 197 -8.11 13.63 30.93
CA LYS A 197 -9.19 13.14 31.79
C LYS A 197 -9.00 11.67 32.15
N GLU A 198 -8.48 10.88 31.21
CA GLU A 198 -8.36 9.43 31.37
C GLU A 198 -7.23 8.88 30.50
N ALA A 199 -6.46 7.93 31.03
CA ALA A 199 -5.46 7.17 30.31
C ALA A 199 -6.03 5.79 29.92
N LEU A 200 -5.99 5.45 28.63
CA LEU A 200 -6.49 4.17 28.09
C LEU A 200 -5.35 3.14 27.99
N GLN A 201 -5.68 1.85 28.04
CA GLN A 201 -4.71 0.75 28.08
C GLN A 201 -3.79 0.64 26.84
N ASN A 202 -4.15 1.24 25.72
CA ASN A 202 -3.41 1.19 24.46
C ASN A 202 -2.47 2.39 24.23
N GLY A 203 -2.20 3.18 25.26
CA GLY A 203 -1.39 4.41 25.14
C GLY A 203 -2.15 5.59 24.51
N ALA A 204 -3.47 5.48 24.36
CA ALA A 204 -4.33 6.62 24.00
C ALA A 204 -4.83 7.35 25.26
N TYR A 205 -5.15 8.63 25.11
CA TYR A 205 -5.61 9.49 26.19
C TYR A 205 -6.92 10.18 25.81
N ARG A 206 -7.87 10.28 26.75
CA ARG A 206 -9.07 11.08 26.59
C ARG A 206 -8.81 12.49 27.10
N LEU A 207 -9.02 13.48 26.22
CA LEU A 207 -8.78 14.88 26.51
C LEU A 207 -10.09 15.59 26.88
N THR A 208 -10.01 16.56 27.77
CA THR A 208 -11.07 17.54 28.05
C THR A 208 -10.53 18.96 27.84
N ASN A 209 -11.41 19.90 27.49
CA ASN A 209 -11.06 21.31 27.49
C ASN A 209 -10.71 21.75 28.92
N VAL A 210 -9.80 22.71 29.04
CA VAL A 210 -9.56 23.45 30.30
C VAL A 210 -10.83 24.21 30.68
#